data_AF-A0A377WLQ2-F1
#
_entry.id   AF-A0A377WLQ2-F1
#
_cell.length_a   1.000
_cell.length_b   1.000
_cell.length_c   1.000
_cell.angle_alpha   90.00
_cell.angle_beta   90.00
_cell.angle_gamma   90.00
#
_symmetry.space_group_name_H-M   'P 1'
#
loop_
_entity.id
_entity.type
_entity.pdbx_description
1 polymer ?
#
loop_
_entity_poly.entity_id
_entity_poly.type
_entity_poly.pdbx_seq_one_letter_code
_entity_poly.pdbx_strand_id
1 'polypeptide(L)'
;MLLGGLMYPLSCKPEDVFETLQENRSWQFFGDVQARGAYPGYMQRYFRDNGITLTITDADREALKTTVDFISFSYYMTGCVTADEALNQQARGNILSMVPNPHLASSEWGWQIDPLGLRTLLKRAVGSLPEAAVLSWKTVWAPKIRWKRRQH
;
A
#
# COMPACT_ATOMS: atom_id res chain seq x y z
N MET A 1 2.01 0.27 -13.65
CA MET A 1 2.08 -0.83 -12.66
C MET A 1 2.54 -0.24 -11.33
N LEU A 2 1.77 -0.44 -10.26
CA LEU A 2 2.02 0.09 -8.92
C LEU A 2 2.58 -0.98 -7.97
N LEU A 3 3.15 -0.54 -6.85
CA LEU A 3 3.38 -1.41 -5.70
C LEU A 3 2.03 -1.73 -5.06
N GLY A 4 1.65 -3.01 -5.01
CA GLY A 4 0.44 -3.49 -4.36
C GLY A 4 0.66 -3.64 -2.86
N GLY A 5 1.00 -2.54 -2.22
CA GLY A 5 1.39 -2.52 -0.83
C GLY A 5 0.23 -2.23 0.11
N LEU A 6 0.13 -2.99 1.21
CA LEU A 6 -0.85 -2.74 2.27
C LEU A 6 -0.15 -2.79 3.62
N MET A 7 -0.33 -1.72 4.39
CA MET A 7 0.15 -1.60 5.75
C MET A 7 -0.98 -1.82 6.75
N TYR A 8 -0.69 -2.59 7.81
CA TYR A 8 -1.54 -2.75 8.99
C TYR A 8 -1.02 -1.93 10.16
N PRO A 9 -1.87 -1.56 11.13
CA PRO A 9 -1.36 -1.07 12.39
C PRO A 9 -0.73 -2.24 13.16
N LEU A 10 0.39 -1.99 13.83
CA LEU A 10 1.03 -3.00 14.68
C LEU A 10 0.15 -3.34 15.90
N SER A 11 -0.57 -2.35 16.42
CA SER A 11 -1.47 -2.52 17.57
C SER A 11 -2.76 -1.70 17.43
N CYS A 12 -3.67 -1.84 18.39
CA CYS A 12 -4.90 -1.06 18.44
C CYS A 12 -4.71 0.36 19.02
N LYS A 13 -3.48 0.78 19.30
CA LYS A 13 -3.18 2.15 19.74
C LYS A 13 -3.69 3.15 18.69
N PRO A 14 -4.43 4.20 19.10
CA PRO A 14 -4.95 5.20 18.16
C PRO A 14 -3.87 5.81 17.26
N GLU A 15 -2.66 5.99 17.79
CA GLU A 15 -1.51 6.53 17.09
C GLU A 15 -1.06 5.59 15.96
N ASP A 16 -0.94 4.28 16.23
CA ASP A 16 -0.59 3.28 15.21
C ASP A 16 -1.64 3.23 14.09
N VAL A 17 -2.92 3.34 14.44
CA VAL A 17 -4.03 3.37 13.48
C VAL A 17 -3.96 4.61 12.59
N PHE A 18 -3.68 5.77 13.19
CA PHE A 18 -3.54 7.03 12.46
C PHE A 18 -2.32 7.03 11.53
N GLU A 19 -1.16 6.60 12.02
CA GLU A 19 0.06 6.48 11.20
C GLU A 19 -0.15 5.50 10.03
N THR A 20 -0.82 4.38 10.27
CA THR A 20 -1.17 3.43 9.21
C THR A 20 -2.04 4.04 8.11
N LEU A 21 -2.97 4.94 8.47
CA LEU A 21 -3.78 5.65 7.50
C LEU A 21 -2.92 6.57 6.63
N GLN A 22 -1.96 7.27 7.24
CA GLN A 22 -1.06 8.21 6.57
C GLN A 22 -0.10 7.48 5.62
N GLU A 23 0.52 6.39 6.08
CA GLU A 23 1.39 5.55 5.25
C GLU A 23 0.66 4.90 4.08
N ASN A 24 -0.54 4.35 4.31
CA ASN A 24 -1.30 3.78 3.19
C ASN A 24 -1.69 4.86 2.15
N ARG A 25 -1.95 6.10 2.57
CA ARG A 25 -2.24 7.22 1.64
C ARG A 25 -1.03 7.60 0.80
N SER A 26 0.17 7.58 1.38
CA SER A 26 1.41 7.86 0.63
C SER A 26 1.65 6.79 -0.43
N TRP A 27 1.35 5.53 -0.12
CA TRP A 27 1.48 4.40 -1.06
C TRP A 27 0.40 4.42 -2.16
N GLN A 28 -0.82 4.83 -1.82
CA GLN A 28 -1.97 4.88 -2.74
C GLN A 28 -1.96 6.09 -3.67
N PHE A 29 -1.18 7.13 -3.33
CA PHE A 29 -1.15 8.41 -4.02
C PHE A 29 -1.09 8.30 -5.55
N PHE A 30 -0.13 7.54 -6.08
CA PHE A 30 0.05 7.44 -7.53
C PHE A 30 -1.15 6.77 -8.22
N GLY A 31 -1.76 5.78 -7.56
CA GLY A 31 -2.97 5.13 -8.06
C GLY A 31 -4.17 6.06 -8.04
N ASP A 32 -4.33 6.84 -6.97
CA ASP A 32 -5.41 7.84 -6.88
C ASP A 32 -5.29 8.91 -7.97
N VAL A 33 -4.09 9.41 -8.27
CA VAL A 33 -3.90 10.39 -9.36
C VAL A 33 -4.25 9.77 -10.72
N GLN A 34 -3.76 8.56 -11.01
CA GLN A 34 -3.99 7.89 -12.30
C GLN A 34 -5.46 7.50 -12.54
N ALA A 35 -6.19 7.15 -11.48
CA ALA A 35 -7.56 6.67 -11.60
C ALA A 35 -8.63 7.73 -11.32
N ARG A 36 -8.30 8.83 -10.62
CA ARG A 36 -9.25 9.93 -10.35
C ARG A 36 -8.96 11.18 -11.19
N GLY A 37 -7.78 11.26 -11.80
CA GLY A 37 -7.38 12.35 -12.66
C GLY A 37 -7.17 13.69 -11.95
N ALA A 38 -6.87 13.65 -10.66
CA ALA A 38 -6.55 14.83 -9.87
C ALA A 38 -5.68 14.48 -8.65
N TYR A 39 -4.95 15.46 -8.14
CA TYR A 39 -4.22 15.32 -6.88
C TYR A 39 -5.20 15.20 -5.71
N PRO A 40 -5.14 14.11 -4.90
CA PRO A 40 -6.04 13.96 -3.78
C PRO A 40 -5.76 15.02 -2.69
N GLY A 41 -6.80 15.46 -1.99
CA GLY A 41 -6.70 16.55 -1.01
C GLY A 41 -5.70 16.28 0.12
N TYR A 42 -5.54 15.02 0.53
CA TYR A 42 -4.53 14.65 1.53
C TYR A 42 -3.10 14.89 1.05
N MET A 43 -2.83 14.74 -0.26
CA MET A 43 -1.49 14.98 -0.81
C MET A 43 -1.25 16.47 -1.01
N GLN A 44 -2.28 17.23 -1.39
CA GLN A 44 -2.17 18.70 -1.42
C GLN A 44 -1.86 19.28 -0.03
N ARG A 45 -2.46 18.70 1.02
CA ARG A 45 -2.12 19.01 2.42
C ARG A 45 -0.67 18.69 2.72
N TYR A 46 -0.21 17.48 2.37
CA TYR A 46 1.17 17.05 2.57
C TYR A 46 2.17 18.00 1.89
N PHE A 47 1.92 18.40 0.65
CA PHE A 47 2.80 19.35 -0.05
C PHE A 47 2.89 20.68 0.67
N ARG A 48 1.75 21.25 1.08
CA ARG A 48 1.73 22.51 1.83
C ARG A 48 2.50 22.40 3.15
N ASP A 49 2.25 21.35 3.92
CA ASP A 49 2.86 21.17 5.24
C ASP A 49 4.37 20.94 5.16
N ASN A 50 4.87 20.45 4.02
CA ASN A 50 6.31 20.24 3.76
C ASN A 50 6.95 21.36 2.91
N GLY A 51 6.24 22.47 2.64
CA GLY A 51 6.76 23.57 1.83
C GLY A 51 7.04 23.18 0.36
N ILE A 52 6.44 22.11 -0.13
CA ILE A 52 6.59 21.63 -1.51
C ILE A 52 5.64 22.43 -2.40
N THR A 53 6.23 23.19 -3.33
CA THR A 53 5.47 23.96 -4.33
C THR A 53 5.59 23.27 -5.68
N LEU A 54 4.44 22.93 -6.27
CA LEU A 54 4.36 22.37 -7.62
C LEU A 54 3.79 23.42 -8.56
N THR A 55 4.47 23.64 -9.69
CA THR A 55 3.89 24.38 -10.81
C THR A 55 2.97 23.44 -11.57
N ILE A 56 1.66 23.59 -11.38
CA ILE A 56 0.62 22.80 -12.07
C ILE A 56 -0.15 23.75 -12.98
N THR A 57 0.03 23.61 -14.28
CA THR A 57 -0.66 24.42 -15.30
C THR A 57 -2.07 23.89 -15.57
N ASP A 58 -2.91 24.68 -16.23
CA ASP A 58 -4.24 24.20 -16.66
C ASP A 58 -4.13 23.04 -17.66
N ALA A 59 -3.09 23.04 -18.50
CA ALA A 59 -2.81 21.92 -19.40
C ALA A 59 -2.53 20.62 -18.63
N ASP A 60 -1.78 20.69 -17.52
CA ASP A 60 -1.54 19.52 -16.66
C ASP A 60 -2.83 19.01 -16.02
N ARG A 61 -3.70 19.92 -15.57
CA ARG A 61 -5.00 19.57 -14.98
C ARG A 61 -5.92 18.89 -15.98
N GLU A 62 -5.95 19.37 -17.22
CA GLU A 62 -6.71 18.73 -18.29
C GLU A 62 -6.10 17.37 -18.68
N ALA A 63 -4.77 17.27 -18.75
CA ALA A 63 -4.10 16.00 -19.05
C ALA A 63 -4.42 14.92 -18.01
N LEU A 64 -4.43 15.28 -16.71
CA LEU A 64 -4.73 14.35 -15.63
C LEU A 64 -6.14 13.77 -15.71
N LYS A 65 -7.12 14.47 -16.29
CA LYS A 65 -8.49 13.93 -16.46
C LYS A 65 -8.54 12.69 -17.35
N THR A 66 -7.48 12.41 -18.11
CA THR A 66 -7.34 11.15 -18.85
C THR A 66 -6.91 10.04 -17.90
N THR A 67 -7.89 9.32 -17.36
CA THR A 67 -7.69 8.26 -16.36
C THR A 67 -7.42 6.89 -16.98
N VAL A 68 -6.86 5.99 -16.18
CA VAL A 68 -6.64 4.59 -16.58
C VAL A 68 -7.91 3.74 -16.52
N ASP A 69 -8.08 2.83 -17.47
CA ASP A 69 -9.20 1.85 -17.45
C ASP A 69 -9.01 0.76 -16.39
N PHE A 70 -7.76 0.47 -16.03
CA PHE A 70 -7.43 -0.51 -15.02
C PHE A 70 -6.20 -0.14 -14.20
N ILE A 71 -6.20 -0.53 -12.93
CA ILE A 71 -5.02 -0.49 -12.07
C ILE A 71 -4.36 -1.86 -12.05
N SER A 72 -3.09 -1.87 -12.46
CA SER A 72 -2.20 -3.01 -12.29
C SER A 72 -1.27 -2.81 -11.10
N PHE A 73 -1.17 -3.82 -10.23
CA PHE A 73 -0.18 -3.81 -9.15
C PHE A 73 0.54 -5.16 -9.00
N SER A 74 1.70 -5.12 -8.34
CA SER A 74 2.41 -6.33 -7.90
C SER A 74 2.29 -6.48 -6.38
N TYR A 75 1.80 -7.63 -5.93
CA TYR A 75 1.58 -7.93 -4.51
C TYR A 75 2.53 -9.04 -4.05
N TYR A 76 3.22 -8.81 -2.94
CA TYR A 76 4.20 -9.75 -2.41
C TYR A 76 4.02 -10.00 -0.92
N MET A 77 3.85 -8.93 -0.14
CA MET A 77 3.74 -8.98 1.31
C MET A 77 2.98 -7.77 1.84
N THR A 78 2.54 -7.87 3.09
CA THR A 78 2.12 -6.74 3.93
C THR A 78 3.19 -6.45 4.97
N GLY A 79 3.08 -5.28 5.61
CA GLY A 79 3.85 -4.93 6.80
C GLY A 79 2.99 -4.22 7.84
N CYS A 80 3.58 -3.92 8.98
CA CYS A 80 2.98 -3.13 10.04
C CYS A 80 3.62 -1.74 10.16
N VAL A 81 2.83 -0.77 10.61
CA VAL A 81 3.26 0.57 11.01
C VAL A 81 3.01 0.73 12.51
N THR A 82 3.89 1.45 13.19
CA THR A 82 3.70 1.87 14.57
C THR A 82 4.19 3.30 14.77
N ALA A 83 3.61 4.01 15.75
CA ALA A 83 4.10 5.30 16.22
C ALA A 83 5.28 5.16 17.21
N ASP A 84 5.67 3.93 17.57
CA ASP A 84 6.85 3.68 18.41
C ASP A 84 8.15 3.84 17.60
N GLU A 85 8.85 4.95 17.85
CA GLU A 85 10.09 5.29 17.14
C GLU A 85 11.21 4.26 17.36
N ALA A 86 11.26 3.59 18.52
CA ALA A 86 12.28 2.57 18.77
C ALA A 86 12.05 1.35 17.88
N LEU A 87 10.80 0.91 17.74
CA LEU A 87 10.43 -0.19 16.83
C LEU A 87 10.63 0.21 15.35
N ASN A 88 10.30 1.45 14.98
CA ASN A 88 10.56 1.95 13.64
C ASN A 88 12.05 1.96 13.31
N GLN A 89 12.92 2.41 14.24
CA GLN A 89 14.37 2.40 14.02
C GLN A 89 14.93 0.99 13.84
N GLN A 90 14.39 -0.01 14.54
CA GLN A 90 14.75 -1.41 14.32
C GLN A 90 14.29 -1.92 12.95
N ALA A 91 13.13 -1.45 12.47
CA ALA A 91 12.59 -1.82 11.16
C ALA A 91 13.29 -1.15 9.97
N ARG A 92 13.94 0.02 10.16
CA ARG A 92 14.67 0.76 9.11
C ARG A 92 15.80 -0.02 8.43
N GLY A 93 16.20 -1.17 8.96
CA GLY A 93 17.15 -2.08 8.31
C GLY A 93 16.58 -2.89 7.14
N ASN A 94 15.25 -2.90 6.92
CA ASN A 94 14.65 -3.60 5.79
C ASN A 94 14.32 -2.66 4.61
N ILE A 95 14.22 -3.22 3.40
CA ILE A 95 14.07 -2.49 2.12
C ILE A 95 12.89 -1.50 2.13
N LEU A 96 11.84 -1.77 2.90
CA LEU A 96 10.63 -0.95 2.95
C LEU A 96 10.39 -0.30 4.32
N SER A 97 11.37 -0.36 5.22
CA SER A 97 11.29 0.09 6.63
C SER A 97 10.02 -0.34 7.39
N MET A 98 9.44 -1.50 7.07
CA MET A 98 8.19 -1.98 7.67
C MET A 98 8.42 -2.73 8.98
N VAL A 99 7.57 -2.56 9.98
CA VAL A 99 7.60 -3.45 11.15
C VAL A 99 7.01 -4.82 10.75
N PRO A 100 7.67 -5.95 11.06
CA PRO A 100 7.11 -7.27 10.78
C PRO A 100 5.87 -7.52 11.63
N ASN A 101 4.80 -8.01 11.01
CA ASN A 101 3.59 -8.45 11.69
C ASN A 101 3.87 -9.74 12.48
N PRO A 102 3.70 -9.77 13.81
CA PRO A 102 4.00 -10.94 14.64
C PRO A 102 3.07 -12.14 14.37
N HIS A 103 1.98 -11.95 13.62
CA HIS A 103 1.00 -12.98 13.31
C HIS A 103 1.22 -13.67 11.95
N LEU A 104 2.19 -13.21 11.16
CA LEU A 104 2.45 -13.73 9.83
C LEU A 104 3.75 -14.54 9.80
N ALA A 105 3.71 -15.67 9.10
CA ALA A 105 4.93 -16.39 8.74
C ALA A 105 5.70 -15.63 7.66
N SER A 106 7.02 -15.82 7.63
CA SER A 106 7.89 -15.24 6.60
C SER A 106 8.50 -16.33 5.72
N SER A 107 8.84 -15.96 4.48
CA SER A 107 9.65 -16.79 3.59
C SER A 107 11.10 -16.91 4.09
N GLU A 108 11.91 -17.77 3.46
CA GLU A 108 13.36 -17.91 3.78
C GLU A 108 14.15 -16.60 3.53
N TRP A 109 13.54 -15.62 2.85
CA TRP A 109 14.09 -14.30 2.53
C TRP A 109 13.51 -13.20 3.43
N GLY A 110 12.70 -13.56 4.43
CA GLY A 110 12.10 -12.62 5.38
C GLY A 110 10.81 -11.94 4.92
N TRP A 111 10.26 -12.28 3.75
CA TRP A 111 9.03 -11.66 3.23
C TRP A 111 7.81 -12.25 3.89
N GLN A 112 6.93 -11.40 4.44
CA GLN A 112 5.74 -11.87 5.14
C GLN A 112 4.68 -12.42 4.18
N ILE A 113 4.17 -13.60 4.49
CA ILE A 113 3.21 -14.32 3.65
C ILE A 113 1.80 -14.00 4.15
N ASP A 114 1.13 -13.07 3.47
CA ASP A 114 -0.25 -12.68 3.78
C ASP A 114 -1.20 -12.84 2.58
N PRO A 115 -1.93 -13.96 2.45
CA PRO A 115 -2.95 -14.09 1.42
C PRO A 115 -4.19 -13.24 1.70
N LEU A 116 -4.48 -12.92 2.97
CA LEU A 116 -5.65 -12.12 3.33
C LEU A 116 -5.44 -10.64 2.97
N GLY A 117 -4.22 -10.14 3.09
CA GLY A 117 -3.83 -8.79 2.68
C GLY A 117 -4.07 -8.50 1.21
N LEU A 118 -3.87 -9.48 0.32
CA LEU A 118 -4.22 -9.33 -1.09
C LEU A 118 -5.72 -9.10 -1.26
N ARG A 119 -6.55 -9.89 -0.56
CA ARG A 119 -8.01 -9.72 -0.59
C ARG A 119 -8.43 -8.37 -0.03
N THR A 120 -7.80 -7.92 1.06
CA THR A 120 -8.07 -6.62 1.67
C THR A 120 -7.70 -5.47 0.73
N LEU A 121 -6.53 -5.55 0.09
CA LEU A 121 -6.07 -4.57 -0.88
C LEU A 121 -7.03 -4.47 -2.08
N LEU A 122 -7.43 -5.61 -2.65
CA LEU A 122 -8.40 -5.66 -3.75
C LEU A 122 -9.74 -5.01 -3.36
N LYS A 123 -10.28 -5.36 -2.19
CA LYS A 123 -11.53 -4.74 -1.70
C LYS A 123 -11.41 -3.24 -1.52
N ARG A 124 -10.29 -2.77 -0.97
CA ARG A 124 -10.03 -1.34 -0.79
C ARG A 124 -9.91 -0.62 -2.12
N ALA A 125 -9.20 -1.19 -3.09
CA ALA A 125 -9.06 -0.61 -4.42
C ALA A 125 -10.41 -0.49 -5.14
N VAL A 126 -11.21 -1.55 -5.16
CA VAL A 126 -12.55 -1.56 -5.79
C VAL A 126 -13.50 -0.57 -5.11
N GLY A 127 -13.50 -0.46 -3.78
CA GLY A 127 -14.35 0.50 -3.07
C GLY A 127 -13.95 1.97 -3.25
N SER A 128 -12.71 2.23 -3.68
CA SER A 128 -12.16 3.58 -3.80
C SER A 128 -12.33 4.14 -5.21
N LEU A 129 -12.44 3.30 -6.24
CA LEU A 129 -12.30 3.68 -7.65
C LEU A 129 -13.58 3.36 -8.42
N PRO A 130 -14.37 4.37 -8.86
CA PRO A 130 -15.74 4.14 -9.32
C PRO A 130 -15.87 3.29 -10.59
N GLU A 131 -14.85 3.21 -11.46
CA GLU A 131 -15.00 2.54 -12.78
C GLU A 131 -13.75 1.76 -13.26
N ALA A 132 -12.62 1.85 -12.54
CA ALA A 132 -11.38 1.18 -12.96
C ALA A 132 -11.38 -0.30 -12.56
N ALA A 133 -11.11 -1.19 -13.52
CA ALA A 133 -10.89 -2.61 -13.23
C ALA A 133 -9.59 -2.79 -12.42
N VAL A 134 -9.57 -3.74 -11.48
CA VAL A 134 -8.38 -4.00 -10.66
C VAL A 134 -7.76 -5.33 -11.07
N LEU A 135 -6.51 -5.30 -11.50
CA LEU A 135 -5.73 -6.45 -11.98
C LEU A 135 -4.47 -6.64 -11.14
N SER A 136 -4.34 -7.80 -10.49
CA SER A 136 -3.05 -8.23 -9.93
C SER A 136 -2.23 -8.88 -11.05
N TRP A 137 -1.09 -8.29 -11.41
CA TRP A 137 -0.26 -8.77 -12.53
C TRP A 137 0.84 -9.73 -12.09
N LYS A 138 1.39 -9.53 -10.89
CA LYS A 138 2.40 -10.41 -10.29
C LYS A 138 2.09 -10.64 -8.81
N THR A 139 1.85 -11.91 -8.49
CA THR A 139 1.96 -12.45 -7.14
C THR A 139 3.12 -13.43 -7.17
N VAL A 140 4.30 -13.06 -6.68
CA VAL A 140 5.43 -14.00 -6.65
C VAL A 140 5.28 -14.90 -5.45
N TRP A 141 5.12 -16.19 -5.75
CA TRP A 141 5.14 -17.26 -4.78
C TRP A 141 6.56 -17.82 -4.74
N ALA A 142 7.28 -17.64 -3.63
CA ALA A 142 8.53 -18.38 -3.42
C ALA A 142 8.18 -19.88 -3.34
N PRO A 143 8.79 -20.74 -4.17
CA PRO A 143 8.28 -22.09 -4.41
C PRO A 143 8.66 -23.02 -3.26
N LYS A 144 7.88 -23.06 -2.16
CA LYS A 144 7.96 -24.15 -1.14
C LYS A 144 6.89 -24.18 -0.05
N ILE A 145 5.67 -23.65 -0.26
CA ILE A 145 4.58 -23.92 0.71
C ILE A 145 3.95 -25.27 0.38
N ARG A 146 4.44 -26.33 1.03
CA ARG A 146 3.85 -27.67 0.98
C ARG A 146 2.56 -27.64 1.82
N TRP A 147 1.42 -27.42 1.17
CA TRP A 147 0.11 -27.57 1.81
C TRP A 147 -0.05 -29.02 2.29
N LYS A 148 0.14 -29.27 3.60
CA LYS A 148 -0.34 -30.52 4.20
C LYS A 148 -1.87 -30.47 4.12
N ARG A 149 -2.44 -31.22 3.18
CA ARG A 149 -3.86 -31.56 3.13
C ARG A 149 -4.25 -32.04 4.54
N ARG A 150 -5.19 -31.36 5.19
CA ARG A 150 -5.92 -31.97 6.32
C ARG A 150 -6.57 -33.22 5.76
N GLN A 151 -6.08 -34.39 6.17
CA GLN A 151 -6.83 -35.62 6.02
C GLN A 151 -7.91 -35.62 7.11
N HIS A 152 -9.15 -35.78 6.67
CA HIS A 152 -10.24 -36.25 7.51
C HIS A 152 -10.00 -37.71 7.86
#